data_AF-A0A554KZW1-F1
#
_entry.id   AF-A0A554KZW1-F1
#
_cell.length_a   1.000
_cell.length_b   1.000
_cell.length_c   1.000
_cell.angle_alpha   90.00
_cell.angle_beta   90.00
_cell.angle_gamma   90.00
#
_symmetry.space_group_name_H-M   'P 1'
#
loop_
_entity.id
_entity.type
_entity.pdbx_description
1 polymer ?
#
loop_
_entity_poly.entity_id
_entity_poly.type
_entity_poly.pdbx_seq_one_letter_code
_entity_poly.pdbx_strand_id
1 'polypeptide(L)'
;MQSLYLYLTGYTLSMVDRSMPEPSDEFLASAVHNNYSKSVQSHIKDFTGKLKLAHTLHALDALKRDILRSDLMTNFQAKEELRAIANNRALEVGFKPKKGEAWWG
;
A
#
# COMPACT_ATOMS: atom_id res chain seq x y z
N MET A 1 50.75 -42.55 -8.07
CA MET A 1 49.41 -42.08 -8.45
C MET A 1 48.76 -41.42 -7.24
N GLN A 2 48.28 -40.17 -7.42
CA GLN A 2 47.24 -39.41 -6.67
C GLN A 2 47.30 -39.46 -5.13
N SER A 3 47.84 -38.46 -4.43
CA SER A 3 47.23 -37.14 -4.10
C SER A 3 46.02 -37.25 -3.17
N LEU A 4 46.02 -36.47 -2.07
CA LEU A 4 45.06 -35.38 -1.81
C LEU A 4 45.05 -35.01 -0.30
N TYR A 5 45.53 -33.79 0.00
CA TYR A 5 44.89 -32.81 0.89
C TYR A 5 44.76 -33.09 2.42
N LEU A 6 44.73 -32.12 3.35
CA LEU A 6 44.81 -30.65 3.36
C LEU A 6 45.11 -30.25 4.85
N TYR A 7 46.08 -29.35 5.07
CA TYR A 7 46.13 -28.20 6.01
C TYR A 7 45.64 -28.37 7.47
N LEU A 8 46.48 -28.20 8.51
CA LEU A 8 46.95 -26.92 9.10
C LEU A 8 45.87 -25.83 9.16
N THR A 9 45.28 -25.61 10.34
CA THR A 9 45.45 -24.36 11.12
C THR A 9 44.55 -24.38 12.35
N GLY A 10 45.16 -24.43 13.53
CA GLY A 10 44.55 -23.83 14.71
C GLY A 10 44.77 -22.33 14.64
N TYR A 11 43.71 -21.55 14.77
CA TYR A 11 43.77 -20.19 15.30
C TYR A 11 42.45 -19.91 16.02
N THR A 12 42.54 -19.89 17.34
CA THR A 12 41.56 -19.23 18.21
C THR A 12 41.66 -17.73 17.96
N LEU A 13 40.59 -17.10 17.51
CA LEU A 13 40.35 -15.67 17.75
C LEU A 13 38.85 -15.40 17.74
N SER A 14 38.22 -15.53 18.91
CA SER A 14 36.93 -14.91 19.18
C SER A 14 37.11 -13.40 19.14
N MET A 15 36.88 -12.79 17.98
CA MET A 15 36.53 -11.38 17.86
C MET A 15 35.13 -11.32 17.25
N VAL A 16 34.12 -11.55 18.10
CA VAL A 16 32.75 -11.18 17.76
C VAL A 16 32.70 -9.66 17.90
N ASP A 17 32.86 -8.97 16.79
CA ASP A 17 32.60 -7.54 16.66
C ASP A 17 31.12 -7.31 17.02
N ARG A 18 30.85 -6.82 18.23
CA ARG A 18 29.51 -6.46 18.72
C ARG A 18 29.12 -5.05 18.27
N SER A 19 29.51 -4.64 17.06
CA SER A 19 29.25 -3.32 16.51
C SER A 19 28.42 -3.37 15.24
N MET A 20 27.65 -4.44 15.02
CA MET A 20 26.45 -4.30 14.23
C MET A 20 25.32 -3.88 15.17
N PRO A 21 24.81 -2.64 15.11
CA PRO A 21 23.49 -2.39 15.66
C PRO A 21 22.57 -3.40 14.98
N GLU A 22 21.83 -4.18 15.76
CA GLU A 22 20.72 -4.96 15.22
C GLU A 22 19.93 -4.00 14.32
N PRO A 23 19.62 -4.36 13.06
CA PRO A 23 18.81 -3.49 12.23
C PRO A 23 17.53 -3.26 13.02
N SER A 24 17.39 -2.05 13.56
CA SER A 24 16.21 -1.66 14.30
C SER A 24 15.02 -2.01 13.42
N ASP A 25 14.18 -2.94 13.87
CA ASP A 25 12.91 -3.30 13.24
C ASP A 25 11.96 -2.08 13.08
N GLU A 26 12.42 -0.90 13.48
CA GLU A 26 11.86 0.41 13.20
C GLU A 26 11.76 0.75 11.71
N PHE A 27 12.59 0.18 10.83
CA PHE A 27 12.46 0.44 9.38
C PHE A 27 11.11 -0.09 8.82
N LEU A 28 10.51 -1.07 9.48
CA LEU A 28 9.20 -1.62 9.13
C LEU A 28 8.05 -1.00 9.95
N ALA A 29 8.36 -0.33 11.07
CA ALA A 29 7.36 0.20 12.01
C ALA A 29 6.65 1.48 11.54
N SER A 30 7.12 2.12 10.47
CA SER A 30 6.50 3.33 9.90
C SER A 30 5.39 3.05 8.88
N ALA A 31 5.11 1.78 8.58
CA ALA A 31 3.97 1.42 7.76
C ALA A 31 2.70 1.57 8.60
N VAL A 32 1.96 2.66 8.39
CA VAL A 32 0.56 2.81 8.81
C VAL A 32 -0.12 1.45 8.68
N HIS A 33 -0.44 0.82 9.82
CA HIS A 33 -0.96 -0.53 9.85
C HIS A 33 -2.39 -0.47 9.29
N ASN A 34 -2.50 -0.58 7.97
CA ASN A 34 -3.78 -0.66 7.31
C ASN A 34 -4.41 -1.98 7.73
N ASN A 35 -5.59 -1.92 8.37
CA ASN A 35 -6.31 -3.08 8.93
C ASN A 35 -6.90 -4.03 7.86
N TYR A 36 -6.28 -4.11 6.68
CA TYR A 36 -6.77 -4.90 5.57
C TYR A 36 -5.64 -5.66 4.87
N SER A 37 -5.99 -6.80 4.27
CA SER A 37 -5.02 -7.71 3.67
C SER A 37 -4.20 -7.04 2.57
N LYS A 38 -3.00 -7.58 2.29
CA LYS A 38 -2.13 -7.07 1.20
C LYS A 38 -2.84 -7.03 -0.16
N SER A 39 -3.76 -7.96 -0.42
CA SER A 39 -4.57 -7.97 -1.65
C SER A 39 -5.50 -6.76 -1.71
N VAL A 40 -6.19 -6.45 -0.61
CA VAL A 40 -7.05 -5.27 -0.49
C VAL A 40 -6.22 -3.99 -0.65
N GLN A 41 -5.04 -3.93 -0.05
CA GLN A 41 -4.14 -2.79 -0.19
C GLN A 41 -3.71 -2.54 -1.65
N SER A 42 -3.39 -3.61 -2.40
CA SER A 42 -3.07 -3.49 -3.83
C SER A 42 -4.24 -2.91 -4.61
N HIS A 43 -5.45 -3.45 -4.39
CA HIS A 43 -6.65 -2.98 -5.09
C HIS A 43 -6.96 -1.51 -4.76
N ILE A 44 -6.84 -1.09 -3.49
CA ILE A 44 -7.02 0.31 -3.09
C ILE A 44 -6.00 1.20 -3.80
N LYS A 45 -4.73 0.79 -3.87
CA LYS A 45 -3.67 1.55 -4.56
C LYS A 45 -4.00 1.71 -6.05
N ASP A 46 -4.47 0.65 -6.70
CA ASP A 46 -4.85 0.67 -8.12
C ASP A 46 -6.04 1.60 -8.36
N PHE A 47 -7.11 1.48 -7.57
CA PHE A 47 -8.28 2.35 -7.70
C PHE A 47 -7.95 3.80 -7.35
N THR A 48 -7.13 4.04 -6.33
CA THR A 48 -6.63 5.38 -5.98
C THR A 48 -5.88 6.01 -7.15
N GLY A 49 -5.01 5.24 -7.81
CA GLY A 49 -4.31 5.70 -9.01
C GLY A 49 -5.28 6.08 -10.13
N LYS A 50 -6.25 5.21 -10.42
CA LYS A 50 -7.27 5.45 -11.45
C LYS A 50 -8.15 6.67 -11.13
N LEU A 51 -8.58 6.83 -9.88
CA LEU A 51 -9.37 7.97 -9.43
C LEU A 51 -8.59 9.28 -9.65
N LYS A 52 -7.32 9.35 -9.25
CA LYS A 52 -6.47 10.54 -9.46
C LYS A 52 -6.29 10.90 -10.94
N LEU A 53 -6.26 9.90 -11.83
CA LEU A 53 -6.13 10.10 -13.27
C LEU A 53 -7.47 10.41 -13.96
N ALA A 54 -8.61 10.25 -13.30
CA ALA A 54 -9.90 10.54 -13.90
C ALA A 54 -10.07 12.06 -14.09
N HIS A 55 -10.25 12.51 -15.33
CA HIS A 55 -10.43 13.93 -15.67
C HIS A 55 -11.89 14.34 -15.92
N THR A 56 -12.82 13.38 -15.90
CA THR A 56 -14.24 13.62 -16.16
C THR A 56 -15.11 12.94 -15.11
N LEU A 57 -16.29 13.52 -14.84
CA LEU A 57 -17.26 12.91 -13.91
C LEU A 57 -17.73 11.54 -14.40
N HIS A 58 -17.86 11.36 -15.72
CA HIS A 58 -18.21 10.06 -16.30
C HIS A 58 -17.16 8.97 -16.00
N ALA A 59 -15.87 9.31 -16.05
CA ALA A 59 -14.80 8.39 -15.70
C ALA A 59 -14.83 8.06 -14.20
N LEU A 60 -15.10 9.03 -13.34
CA LEU A 60 -15.31 8.78 -11.91
C LEU A 60 -16.50 7.85 -11.67
N ASP A 61 -17.63 8.05 -12.37
CA ASP A 61 -18.81 7.18 -12.27
C ASP A 61 -18.52 5.74 -12.71
N ALA A 62 -17.73 5.55 -13.77
CA ALA A 62 -17.27 4.23 -14.18
C ALA A 62 -16.43 3.56 -13.08
N LEU A 63 -15.47 4.29 -12.51
CA LEU A 63 -14.63 3.78 -11.42
C LEU A 63 -15.43 3.48 -10.16
N LYS A 64 -16.43 4.30 -9.82
CA LYS A 64 -17.35 4.03 -8.71
C LYS A 64 -18.09 2.72 -8.91
N ARG A 65 -18.61 2.45 -10.12
CA ARG A 65 -19.26 1.16 -10.42
C ARG A 65 -18.29 -0.02 -10.29
N ASP A 66 -17.05 0.14 -10.75
CA ASP A 66 -16.03 -0.91 -10.66
C ASP A 66 -15.65 -1.21 -9.20
N ILE A 67 -15.48 -0.17 -8.38
CA ILE A 67 -15.21 -0.31 -6.94
C ILE A 67 -16.40 -0.98 -6.25
N LEU A 68 -17.64 -0.58 -6.54
CA LEU A 68 -18.85 -1.16 -5.96
C LEU A 68 -19.02 -2.65 -6.30
N ARG A 69 -18.50 -3.09 -7.44
CA ARG A 69 -18.49 -4.50 -7.87
C ARG A 69 -17.31 -5.30 -7.31
N SER A 70 -16.31 -4.63 -6.76
CA SER A 70 -15.13 -5.27 -6.20
C SER A 70 -15.35 -5.73 -4.76
N ASP A 71 -14.58 -6.73 -4.35
CA ASP A 71 -14.64 -7.28 -2.98
C ASP A 71 -14.19 -6.27 -1.91
N LEU A 72 -13.65 -5.11 -2.30
CA LEU A 72 -13.27 -4.00 -1.41
C LEU A 72 -14.44 -3.46 -0.60
N MET A 73 -15.67 -3.62 -1.10
CA MET A 73 -16.87 -3.15 -0.42
C MET A 73 -17.15 -3.87 0.91
N THR A 74 -16.54 -5.03 1.11
CA THR A 74 -16.61 -5.77 2.39
C THR A 74 -15.79 -5.09 3.50
N ASN A 75 -14.81 -4.26 3.14
CA ASN A 75 -13.97 -3.56 4.09
C ASN A 75 -14.39 -2.09 4.23
N PHE A 76 -14.94 -1.74 5.39
CA PHE A 76 -15.44 -0.40 5.67
C PHE A 76 -14.36 0.68 5.55
N GLN A 77 -13.16 0.42 6.07
CA GLN A 77 -12.05 1.39 6.03
C GLN A 77 -11.59 1.65 4.59
N ALA A 78 -11.42 0.59 3.79
CA ALA A 78 -11.05 0.70 2.38
C ALA A 78 -12.07 1.51 1.57
N LYS A 79 -13.36 1.26 1.83
CA LYS A 79 -14.46 1.96 1.17
C LYS A 79 -14.44 3.45 1.49
N GLU A 80 -14.31 3.82 2.76
CA GLU A 80 -14.31 5.23 3.16
C GLU A 80 -13.07 5.98 2.63
N GLU A 81 -11.91 5.33 2.56
CA GLU A 81 -10.70 5.91 1.97
C GLU A 81 -10.91 6.22 0.47
N LEU A 82 -11.39 5.24 -0.31
CA LEU A 82 -11.67 5.44 -1.73
C LEU A 82 -12.77 6.47 -1.97
N ARG A 83 -13.79 6.49 -1.11
CA ARG A 83 -14.87 7.47 -1.15
C ARG A 83 -14.37 8.89 -0.92
N ALA A 84 -13.50 9.10 0.08
CA ALA A 84 -12.89 10.40 0.34
C ALA A 84 -12.06 10.88 -0.85
N ILE A 85 -11.23 10.00 -1.43
CA ILE A 85 -10.41 10.31 -2.61
C ILE A 85 -11.29 10.64 -3.82
N ALA A 86 -12.33 9.85 -4.08
CA ALA A 86 -13.24 10.07 -5.20
C ALA A 86 -14.02 11.37 -5.06
N ASN A 87 -14.46 11.72 -3.84
CA ASN A 87 -15.14 12.99 -3.57
C ASN A 87 -14.21 14.19 -3.79
N ASN A 88 -12.98 14.14 -3.28
CA ASN A 88 -11.99 15.18 -3.52
C ASN A 88 -11.74 15.37 -5.02
N ARG A 89 -11.59 14.26 -5.75
CA ARG A 89 -11.40 14.33 -7.20
C ARG A 89 -12.63 14.85 -7.94
N ALA A 90 -13.83 14.48 -7.52
CA ALA A 90 -15.06 14.99 -8.12
C ALA A 90 -15.14 16.51 -8.02
N LEU A 91 -14.74 17.09 -6.87
CA LEU A 91 -14.65 18.55 -6.70
C LEU A 91 -13.66 19.19 -7.68
N GLU A 92 -12.48 18.59 -7.85
CA GLU A 92 -11.46 19.06 -8.80
C GLU A 92 -11.94 19.02 -10.26
N VAL A 93 -12.73 18.01 -10.61
CA VAL A 93 -13.28 17.80 -11.97
C VAL A 93 -14.50 18.69 -12.24
N GLY A 94 -14.97 19.45 -11.24
CA GLY A 94 -16.05 20.43 -11.39
C GLY A 94 -17.41 19.97 -10.89
N PHE A 95 -17.46 18.94 -10.04
CA PHE A 95 -18.67 18.64 -9.26
C PHE A 95 -18.95 19.81 -8.31
N LYS A 96 -20.14 20.39 -8.43
CA LYS A 96 -20.62 21.47 -7.56
C LYS A 96 -21.60 20.88 -6.54
N PRO A 97 -21.15 20.53 -5.33
CA PRO A 97 -22.03 19.97 -4.32
C PRO A 97 -23.09 21.01 -3.95
N LYS A 98 -24.36 20.60 -3.85
CA LYS A 98 -25.34 21.38 -3.08
C LYS A 98 -25.03 21.19 -1.59
N LYS A 99 -25.40 22.15 -0.74
CA LYS A 99 -25.02 22.18 0.70
C LYS A 99 -25.05 20.78 1.34
N GLY A 100 -23.88 20.27 1.72
CA GLY A 100 -23.72 18.99 2.43
C GLY A 100 -23.73 17.73 1.54
N GLU A 101 -23.79 17.86 0.21
CA GLU A 101 -23.88 16.73 -0.71
C GLU A 101 -22.49 16.25 -1.13
N ALA A 102 -22.18 14.98 -0.89
CA ALA A 102 -21.01 14.32 -1.44
C ALA A 102 -21.35 13.70 -2.81
N TRP A 103 -20.42 13.73 -3.75
CA TRP A 103 -20.60 13.08 -5.06
C TRP A 103 -20.83 11.57 -4.90
N TRP A 104 -20.12 10.97 -3.95
CA TRP A 104 -20.34 9.62 -3.49
C TRP A 104 -20.94 9.65 -2.08
N GLY A 105 -22.26 9.45 -2.03
CA GLY A 105 -23.13 9.28 -0.85
C GLY A 105 -23.15 7.87 -0.26
#